data_AF-A0A2N7W878-F1
#
_entry.id   AF-A0A2N7W878-F1
#
_cell.length_a   1.000
_cell.length_b   1.000
_cell.length_c   1.000
_cell.angle_alpha   90.00
_cell.angle_beta   90.00
_cell.angle_gamma   90.00
#
_symmetry.space_group_name_H-M   'P 1'
#
loop_
_entity.id
_entity.type
_entity.pdbx_description
1 polymer ?
#
loop_
_entity_poly.entity_id
_entity_poly.type
_entity_poly.pdbx_seq_one_letter_code
_entity_poly.pdbx_strand_id
1 'polypeptide(L)'
;MRKCARRQLKYQNTWSWERIAPTLLIRSYDQPILLIHDQHDEEVPVQHAQILQSNNVNAQLVFTQKQTHRKILRDKVAASRLPSSSWPKPNSFF
;
A
#
# COMPACT_ATOMS: atom_id res chain seq x y z
N MET A 1 -19.14 33.85 -24.35
CA MET A 1 -18.87 32.53 -23.72
C MET A 1 -17.63 31.85 -24.33
N ARG A 2 -16.40 32.21 -23.93
CA ARG A 2 -15.16 31.60 -24.48
C ARG A 2 -14.15 31.07 -23.43
N LYS A 3 -14.47 31.18 -22.13
CA LYS A 3 -13.56 30.79 -21.03
C LYS A 3 -13.71 29.34 -20.54
N CYS A 4 -14.79 28.63 -20.91
CA CYS A 4 -15.00 27.22 -20.52
C CYS A 4 -14.11 26.25 -21.31
N ALA A 5 -14.08 26.34 -22.65
CA ALA A 5 -13.38 25.36 -23.49
C ALA A 5 -11.86 25.27 -23.26
N ARG A 6 -11.20 26.38 -22.90
CA ARG A 6 -9.74 26.43 -22.68
C ARG A 6 -9.29 25.75 -21.40
N ARG A 7 -10.18 25.52 -20.41
CA ARG A 7 -9.85 24.77 -19.18
C ARG A 7 -9.94 23.25 -19.38
N GLN A 8 -10.79 22.77 -20.29
CA GLN A 8 -10.98 21.34 -20.57
C GLN A 8 -9.71 20.68 -21.17
N LEU A 9 -8.97 21.40 -22.01
CA LEU A 9 -7.76 20.89 -22.68
C LEU A 9 -6.58 20.66 -21.74
N LYS A 10 -6.56 21.29 -20.55
CA LYS A 10 -5.46 21.15 -19.58
C LYS A 10 -5.49 19.84 -18.80
N TYR A 11 -6.60 19.10 -18.88
CA TYR A 11 -6.82 17.84 -18.17
C TYR A 11 -7.12 16.69 -19.15
N GLN A 12 -6.56 16.72 -20.36
CA GLN A 12 -6.36 15.49 -21.18
C GLN A 12 -5.28 14.60 -20.53
N ASN A 13 -5.50 14.33 -19.26
CA ASN A 13 -4.57 13.71 -18.37
C ASN A 13 -4.73 12.20 -18.64
N THR A 14 -3.79 11.63 -19.38
CA THR A 14 -3.74 10.23 -19.81
C THR A 14 -3.45 9.29 -18.64
N TRP A 15 -4.25 9.40 -17.57
CA TRP A 15 -4.18 8.46 -16.47
C TRP A 15 -4.59 7.09 -16.98
N SER A 16 -3.68 6.14 -16.83
CA SER A 16 -3.93 4.73 -17.03
C SER A 16 -4.01 4.12 -15.63
N TRP A 17 -5.14 3.50 -15.32
CA TRP A 17 -5.35 2.82 -14.05
C TRP A 17 -4.27 1.77 -13.80
N GLU A 18 -3.80 1.14 -14.88
CA GLU A 18 -2.75 0.13 -14.85
C GLU A 18 -1.43 0.67 -14.30
N ARG A 19 -1.13 1.96 -14.56
CA ARG A 19 0.11 2.62 -14.09
C ARG A 19 0.08 3.01 -12.62
N ILE A 20 -1.10 2.97 -11.98
CA ILE A 20 -1.26 3.31 -10.56
C ILE A 20 -1.81 2.15 -9.73
N ALA A 21 -2.22 1.06 -10.38
CA ALA A 21 -2.73 -0.13 -9.71
C ALA A 21 -1.61 -0.81 -8.91
N PRO A 22 -1.69 -0.86 -7.57
CA PRO A 22 -0.64 -1.45 -6.74
C PRO A 22 -0.38 -2.93 -7.09
N THR A 23 -1.42 -3.66 -7.51
CA THR A 23 -1.33 -5.07 -7.93
C THR A 23 -0.47 -5.29 -9.16
N LEU A 24 -0.35 -4.29 -10.04
CA LEU A 24 0.54 -4.33 -11.20
C LEU A 24 1.92 -3.79 -10.85
N LEU A 25 1.97 -2.66 -10.16
CA LEU A 25 3.22 -2.00 -9.78
C LEU A 25 4.09 -2.89 -8.90
N ILE A 26 3.50 -3.63 -7.97
CA ILE A 26 4.27 -4.46 -7.03
C ILE A 26 5.10 -5.52 -7.76
N ARG A 27 4.68 -5.98 -8.95
CA ARG A 27 5.38 -7.03 -9.71
C ARG A 27 6.76 -6.62 -10.18
N SER A 28 7.02 -5.32 -10.34
CA SER A 28 8.31 -4.79 -10.83
C SER A 28 9.23 -4.31 -9.72
N TYR A 29 8.89 -4.54 -8.45
CA TYR A 29 9.73 -4.14 -7.32
C TYR A 29 10.67 -5.27 -6.90
N ASP A 30 11.97 -5.07 -7.08
CA ASP A 30 12.99 -6.06 -6.73
C ASP A 30 13.49 -5.95 -5.27
N GLN A 31 13.10 -4.88 -4.58
CA GLN A 31 13.46 -4.68 -3.18
C GLN A 31 12.52 -5.46 -2.24
N PRO A 32 12.96 -5.79 -1.01
CA PRO A 32 12.08 -6.35 0.00
C PRO A 32 10.86 -5.45 0.24
N ILE A 33 9.65 -6.05 0.27
CA ILE A 33 8.40 -5.33 0.49
C ILE A 33 7.73 -5.85 1.75
N LEU A 34 7.35 -4.94 2.63
CA LEU A 34 6.54 -5.27 3.78
C LEU A 34 5.14 -4.75 3.56
N LEU A 35 4.19 -5.68 3.59
CA LEU A 35 2.77 -5.41 3.58
C LEU A 35 2.24 -5.57 5.00
N ILE A 36 1.53 -4.56 5.50
CA ILE A 36 0.87 -4.61 6.81
C ILE A 36 -0.63 -4.43 6.55
N HIS A 37 -1.46 -5.39 6.98
CA HIS A 37 -2.91 -5.31 6.84
C HIS A 37 -3.64 -5.74 8.12
N ASP A 38 -4.76 -5.11 8.46
CA ASP A 38 -5.60 -5.58 9.57
C ASP A 38 -6.57 -6.65 9.10
N GLN A 39 -6.65 -7.78 9.82
CA GLN A 39 -7.54 -8.88 9.43
C GLN A 39 -9.03 -8.50 9.44
N HIS A 40 -9.40 -7.45 10.17
CA HIS A 40 -10.78 -7.01 10.36
C HIS A 40 -10.96 -5.58 9.83
N ASP A 41 -10.15 -5.18 8.83
CA ASP A 41 -10.39 -3.93 8.12
C ASP A 41 -11.70 -4.02 7.33
N GLU A 42 -12.71 -3.25 7.74
CA GLU A 42 -14.02 -3.17 7.11
C GLU A 42 -14.03 -2.22 5.89
N GLU A 43 -13.01 -1.36 5.75
CA GLU A 43 -12.90 -0.40 4.64
C GLU A 43 -12.17 -1.03 3.45
N VAL A 44 -11.09 -1.78 3.72
CA VAL A 44 -10.29 -2.45 2.69
C VAL A 44 -10.16 -3.95 2.99
N PRO A 45 -10.77 -4.83 2.16
CA PRO A 45 -10.74 -6.27 2.41
C PRO A 45 -9.33 -6.86 2.44
N VAL A 46 -9.08 -7.78 3.36
CA VAL A 46 -7.78 -8.44 3.57
C VAL A 46 -7.24 -9.15 2.32
N GLN A 47 -8.13 -9.57 1.42
CA GLN A 47 -7.80 -10.22 0.17
C GLN A 47 -6.93 -9.34 -0.72
N HIS A 48 -7.06 -8.01 -0.64
CA HIS A 48 -6.20 -7.10 -1.41
C HIS A 48 -4.74 -7.24 -1.03
N ALA A 49 -4.42 -7.33 0.26
CA ALA A 49 -3.06 -7.52 0.74
C ALA A 49 -2.51 -8.91 0.37
N GLN A 50 -3.35 -9.95 0.40
CA GLN A 50 -2.98 -11.30 -0.03
C GLN A 50 -2.67 -11.36 -1.54
N ILE A 51 -3.47 -10.67 -2.37
CA ILE A 51 -3.21 -10.55 -3.81
C ILE A 51 -1.89 -9.82 -4.06
N LEU A 52 -1.58 -8.76 -3.29
CA LEU A 52 -0.29 -8.09 -3.41
C LEU A 52 0.87 -9.02 -3.09
N GLN A 53 0.78 -9.77 -1.98
CA GLN A 53 1.79 -10.74 -1.59
C GLN A 53 2.01 -11.81 -2.68
N SER A 54 0.95 -12.37 -3.25
CA SER A 54 1.08 -13.41 -4.29
C SER A 54 1.67 -12.90 -5.60
N ASN A 55 1.62 -11.59 -5.85
CA ASN A 55 2.18 -10.96 -7.04
C ASN A 55 3.66 -10.58 -6.92
N ASN A 56 4.30 -10.74 -5.75
CA ASN A 56 5.73 -10.48 -5.60
C ASN A 56 6.38 -11.39 -4.53
N VAL A 57 7.38 -12.17 -4.93
CA VAL A 57 8.11 -13.10 -4.05
C VAL A 57 8.87 -12.41 -2.90
N ASN A 58 9.24 -11.15 -3.08
CA ASN A 58 9.93 -10.32 -2.07
C ASN A 58 8.96 -9.68 -1.08
N ALA A 59 7.65 -9.88 -1.25
CA ALA A 59 6.63 -9.32 -0.36
C ALA A 59 6.34 -10.24 0.83
N GLN A 60 6.50 -9.70 2.02
CA GLN A 60 6.09 -10.31 3.27
C GLN A 60 4.83 -9.62 3.79
N LEU A 61 3.79 -10.41 4.10
CA LEU A 61 2.54 -9.92 4.65
C LEU A 61 2.49 -10.17 6.16
N VAL A 62 2.29 -9.10 6.94
CA VAL A 62 2.08 -9.13 8.38
C VAL A 62 0.67 -8.68 8.69
N PHE A 63 -0.04 -9.51 9.44
CA PHE A 63 -1.38 -9.19 9.92
C PHE A 63 -1.36 -8.52 11.29
N THR A 64 -2.15 -7.46 11.43
CA THR A 64 -2.58 -6.93 12.73
C THR A 64 -3.99 -7.41 13.04
N GLN A 65 -4.37 -7.31 14.30
CA GLN A 65 -5.73 -7.63 14.75
C GLN A 65 -6.36 -6.45 15.47
N LYS A 66 -7.60 -6.10 15.07
CA LYS A 66 -8.48 -5.15 15.76
C LYS A 66 -7.94 -3.71 15.82
N GLN A 67 -7.04 -3.35 14.92
CA GLN A 67 -6.54 -1.99 14.80
C GLN A 67 -7.33 -1.14 13.80
N THR A 68 -8.16 -1.80 12.97
CA THR A 68 -8.95 -1.17 11.89
C THR A 68 -8.09 -0.35 10.91
N HIS A 69 -8.69 0.17 9.85
CA HIS A 69 -7.97 0.88 8.78
C HIS A 69 -7.02 1.99 9.30
N ARG A 70 -7.44 2.73 10.34
CA ARG A 70 -6.74 3.93 10.81
C ARG A 70 -5.69 3.71 11.90
N LYS A 71 -5.69 2.58 12.61
CA LYS A 71 -4.73 2.35 13.72
C LYS A 71 -3.81 1.17 13.48
N ILE A 72 -3.80 0.62 12.27
CA ILE A 72 -2.96 -0.52 11.90
C ILE A 72 -1.49 -0.39 12.33
N LEU A 73 -0.90 0.81 12.20
CA LEU A 73 0.47 1.08 12.59
C LEU A 73 0.68 1.23 14.11
N ARG A 74 -0.38 1.32 14.92
CA ARG A 74 -0.28 1.41 16.39
C ARG A 74 -0.04 0.06 17.06
N ASP A 75 -0.05 -1.03 16.29
CA ASP A 75 0.25 -2.35 16.80
C ASP A 75 1.75 -2.48 17.10
N LYS A 76 2.10 -2.28 18.37
CA LYS A 76 3.47 -2.44 18.87
C LYS A 76 4.02 -3.86 18.63
N VAL A 77 3.15 -4.87 18.52
CA VAL A 77 3.52 -6.26 18.26
C VAL A 77 3.81 -6.48 16.78
N ALA A 78 3.10 -5.81 15.87
CA ALA A 78 3.46 -5.83 14.46
C ALA A 78 4.77 -5.06 14.19
N ALA A 79 4.99 -3.95 14.90
CA ALA A 79 6.24 -3.19 14.84
C ALA A 79 7.46 -4.02 15.30
N SER A 80 7.29 -4.97 16.23
CA SER A 80 8.37 -5.85 16.68
C SER A 80 8.59 -7.08 15.77
N ARG A 81 7.66 -7.37 14.86
CA ARG A 81 7.80 -8.42 13.83
C ARG A 81 8.55 -7.94 12.59
N LEU A 82 8.87 -6.65 12.51
CA LEU A 82 9.79 -6.11 11.52
C LEU A 82 11.18 -6.75 11.70
N PRO A 83 11.82 -7.32 10.65
CA PRO A 83 13.12 -7.95 10.81
C PRO A 83 14.15 -6.89 11.24
N SER A 84 14.75 -7.09 12.42
CA SER A 84 15.53 -6.07 13.13
C SER A 84 16.92 -5.79 12.54
N SER A 85 17.40 -6.59 11.59
CA SER A 85 18.79 -6.54 11.12
C SER A 85 18.99 -6.15 9.64
N SER A 86 17.95 -6.20 8.79
CA SER A 86 18.07 -5.93 7.34
C SER A 86 17.13 -4.85 6.80
N TRP A 87 16.21 -4.35 7.62
CA TRP A 87 15.26 -3.31 7.22
C TRP A 87 15.70 -1.95 7.74
N PRO A 88 15.61 -0.87 6.92
CA PRO A 88 15.83 0.47 7.43
C PRO A 88 14.87 0.70 8.59
N LYS A 89 15.43 0.97 9.78
CA LYS A 89 14.61 1.28 10.95
C LYS A 89 13.69 2.43 10.54
N PRO A 90 12.37 2.33 10.81
CA PRO A 90 11.47 3.43 10.52
C PRO A 90 11.98 4.65 11.29
N ASN A 91 12.56 5.61 10.58
CA ASN A 91 12.88 6.91 11.15
C ASN A 91 11.55 7.52 11.57
N SER A 92 11.27 7.47 12.87
CA SER A 92 10.24 8.26 13.57
C SER A 92 9.05 8.67 12.69
N PHE A 93 8.21 7.70 12.33
CA PHE A 93 6.83 7.94 11.87
C PHE A 93 5.85 7.80 13.05
N PHE A 94 6.22 8.35 14.21
CA PHE A 94 5.37 8.53 15.38
C PHE A 94 5.73 9.84 16.07
#